data_AF-L5N0U1-F1
#
_entry.id   AF-L5N0U1-F1
#
_cell.length_a   1.000
_cell.length_b   1.000
_cell.length_c   1.000
_cell.angle_alpha   90.00
_cell.angle_beta   90.00
_cell.angle_gamma   90.00
#
_symmetry.space_group_name_H-M   'P 1'
#
loop_
_entity.id
_entity.type
_entity.pdbx_description
1 polymer ?
#
loop_
_entity_poly.entity_id
_entity_poly.type
_entity_poly.pdbx_seq_one_letter_code
_entity_poly.pdbx_strand_id
1 'polypeptide(L)'
;MSIPPADDSLVLQALRLVGLVVGAFVVSAVAALLYRWYTREIIPRALAVLFGGAVVALYLNTIGLFGAFTTGSETEVFQLDTVVFNVASLAGGALIAPVGRVAGDRLATDVFAVAGAKELDADVSRLVRTVGRVTSVTLPDDIGDIEGYDPVAESVKTQLSGKTLLFPRRLGEAELRDRLATRIKDDHGVGHVDVEFEAGGSEVSYL
;
A
#
# COMPACT_ATOMS: atom_id res chain seq x y z
N MET A 1 27.02 27.87 -24.16
CA MET A 1 26.83 27.21 -22.86
C MET A 1 26.91 25.71 -23.12
N SER A 2 28.12 25.19 -23.15
CA SER A 2 28.43 23.79 -23.42
C SER A 2 28.25 22.99 -22.14
N ILE A 3 27.34 22.01 -22.17
CA ILE A 3 27.19 21.02 -21.10
C ILE A 3 28.50 20.23 -21.07
N PRO A 4 29.23 20.17 -19.94
CA PRO A 4 30.44 19.36 -19.87
C PRO A 4 30.07 17.89 -20.14
N PRO A 5 30.94 17.13 -20.84
CA PRO A 5 30.72 15.69 -20.99
C PRO A 5 30.65 15.09 -19.58
N ALA A 6 29.57 14.38 -19.28
CA ALA A 6 29.49 13.64 -18.02
C ALA A 6 30.62 12.61 -18.01
N ASP A 7 31.51 12.68 -17.03
CA ASP A 7 32.53 11.67 -16.81
C ASP A 7 31.85 10.29 -16.69
N ASP A 8 32.42 9.24 -17.29
CA ASP A 8 31.83 7.88 -17.29
C ASP A 8 31.49 7.37 -15.87
N SER A 9 32.23 7.85 -14.87
CA SER A 9 32.00 7.58 -13.44
C SER A 9 30.67 8.15 -12.93
N LEU A 10 30.30 9.38 -13.31
CA LEU A 10 29.06 10.02 -12.91
C LEU A 10 27.85 9.31 -13.51
N VAL A 11 27.95 8.88 -14.77
CA VAL A 11 26.89 8.10 -15.44
C VAL A 11 26.69 6.77 -14.72
N LEU A 12 27.78 6.08 -14.35
CA LEU A 12 27.71 4.81 -13.64
C LEU A 12 27.10 4.97 -12.24
N GLN A 13 27.45 6.04 -11.51
CA GLN A 13 26.87 6.37 -10.21
C GLN A 13 25.38 6.68 -10.32
N ALA A 14 24.97 7.48 -11.30
CA ALA A 14 23.56 7.78 -11.54
C ALA A 14 22.75 6.50 -11.84
N LEU A 15 23.28 5.61 -12.68
CA LEU A 15 22.65 4.33 -12.98
C LEU A 15 22.51 3.44 -11.74
N ARG A 16 23.53 3.40 -10.87
CA ARG A 16 23.46 2.65 -9.60
C ARG A 16 22.40 3.22 -8.66
N LEU A 17 22.34 4.54 -8.53
CA LEU A 17 21.31 5.20 -7.71
C LEU A 17 19.91 4.85 -8.24
N VAL A 18 19.69 4.98 -9.54
CA VAL A 18 18.41 4.61 -10.17
C VAL A 18 18.09 3.14 -9.92
N GLY A 19 19.07 2.25 -10.06
CA GLY A 19 18.91 0.82 -9.77
C GLY A 19 18.50 0.55 -8.32
N LEU A 20 19.09 1.24 -7.35
CA LEU A 20 18.73 1.15 -5.94
C LEU A 20 17.32 1.65 -5.65
N VAL A 21 16.93 2.79 -6.23
CA VAL A 21 15.59 3.35 -6.09
C VAL A 21 14.55 2.40 -6.70
N VAL A 22 14.80 1.89 -7.91
CA VAL A 22 13.93 0.89 -8.55
C VAL A 22 13.88 -0.40 -7.73
N GLY A 23 15.00 -0.86 -7.18
CA GLY A 23 15.06 -2.02 -6.31
C GLY A 23 14.21 -1.85 -5.04
N ALA A 24 14.32 -0.70 -4.37
CA ALA A 24 13.52 -0.35 -3.20
C ALA A 24 12.02 -0.33 -3.52
N PHE A 25 11.64 0.23 -4.67
CA PHE A 25 10.27 0.20 -5.18
C PHE A 25 9.76 -1.23 -5.35
N VAL A 26 10.51 -2.08 -6.05
CA VAL A 26 10.12 -3.47 -6.32
C VAL A 26 9.98 -4.27 -5.02
N VAL A 27 10.95 -4.15 -4.11
CA VAL A 27 10.91 -4.84 -2.81
C VAL A 27 9.69 -4.40 -2.01
N SER A 28 9.40 -3.10 -1.96
CA SER A 28 8.22 -2.61 -1.27
C SER A 28 6.92 -3.09 -1.93
N ALA A 29 6.86 -3.18 -3.26
CA ALA A 29 5.71 -3.70 -3.99
C ALA A 29 5.49 -5.19 -3.70
N VAL A 30 6.56 -5.99 -3.70
CA VAL A 30 6.51 -7.42 -3.36
C VAL A 30 6.10 -7.62 -1.90
N ALA A 31 6.66 -6.83 -0.98
CA ALA A 31 6.29 -6.90 0.43
C ALA A 31 4.81 -6.58 0.63
N ALA A 32 4.28 -5.55 -0.02
CA ALA A 32 2.86 -5.21 0.01
C ALA A 32 1.98 -6.33 -0.57
N LEU A 33 2.35 -6.85 -1.73
CA LEU A 33 1.62 -7.94 -2.38
C LEU A 33 1.58 -9.20 -1.51
N LEU A 34 2.73 -9.61 -0.95
CA LEU A 34 2.82 -10.78 -0.08
C LEU A 34 2.07 -10.59 1.23
N TYR A 35 2.20 -9.40 1.85
CA TYR A 35 1.47 -9.06 3.06
C TYR A 35 -0.03 -9.17 2.81
N ARG A 36 -0.52 -8.51 1.76
CA ARG A 36 -1.95 -8.53 1.41
C ARG A 36 -2.43 -9.92 1.00
N TRP A 37 -1.62 -10.72 0.33
CA TRP A 37 -1.97 -12.10 0.04
C TRP A 37 -2.14 -12.94 1.31
N TYR A 38 -1.23 -12.78 2.28
CA TYR A 38 -1.21 -13.58 3.49
C TYR A 38 -2.23 -13.12 4.54
N THR A 39 -2.29 -11.82 4.82
CA THR A 39 -3.13 -11.24 5.87
C THR A 39 -4.49 -10.76 5.37
N ARG A 40 -4.66 -10.57 4.05
CA ARG A 40 -5.79 -9.84 3.44
C ARG A 40 -5.89 -8.38 3.90
N GLU A 41 -4.83 -7.84 4.49
CA GLU A 41 -4.74 -6.45 4.95
C GLU A 41 -3.72 -5.65 4.15
N ILE A 42 -3.81 -4.31 4.22
CA ILE A 42 -2.85 -3.42 3.57
C ILE A 42 -1.65 -3.21 4.50
N ILE A 43 -0.43 -3.38 3.99
CA ILE A 43 0.80 -3.23 4.79
C ILE A 43 0.95 -1.81 5.33
N PRO A 44 1.26 -1.52 6.61
CA PRO A 44 1.45 -0.15 7.10
C PRO A 44 2.57 0.64 6.37
N ARG A 45 2.46 1.97 6.29
CA ARG A 45 3.37 2.79 5.44
C ARG A 45 4.79 2.77 5.96
N ALA A 46 4.92 2.86 7.28
CA ALA A 46 6.21 2.71 7.95
C ALA A 46 6.88 1.39 7.58
N LEU A 47 6.12 0.28 7.54
CA LEU A 47 6.67 -1.04 7.24
C LEU A 47 7.13 -1.17 5.78
N ALA A 48 6.37 -0.61 4.84
CA ALA A 48 6.78 -0.52 3.44
C ALA A 48 8.09 0.27 3.26
N VAL A 49 8.20 1.43 3.91
CA VAL A 49 9.42 2.25 3.93
C VAL A 49 10.59 1.48 4.55
N LEU A 50 10.35 0.73 5.63
CA LEU A 50 11.36 -0.10 6.26
C LEU A 50 11.89 -1.19 5.31
N PHE A 51 11.03 -1.92 4.59
CA PHE A 51 11.47 -2.94 3.64
C PHE A 51 12.26 -2.35 2.46
N GLY A 52 11.77 -1.27 1.85
CA GLY A 52 12.47 -0.60 0.75
C GLY A 52 13.81 -0.02 1.20
N GLY A 53 13.83 0.68 2.34
CA GLY A 53 15.04 1.25 2.94
C GLY A 53 16.04 0.18 3.39
N ALA A 54 15.57 -0.95 3.93
CA ALA A 54 16.43 -2.04 4.38
C ALA A 54 17.25 -2.63 3.24
N VAL A 55 16.68 -2.79 2.04
CA VAL A 55 17.43 -3.30 0.89
C VAL A 55 18.50 -2.30 0.43
N VAL A 56 18.17 -1.01 0.40
CA VAL A 56 19.15 0.05 0.10
C VAL A 56 20.27 0.06 1.15
N ALA A 57 19.92 0.04 2.43
CA ALA A 57 20.87 0.00 3.54
C ALA A 57 21.76 -1.23 3.49
N LEU A 58 21.19 -2.41 3.18
CA LEU A 58 21.94 -3.65 3.05
C LEU A 58 22.94 -3.59 1.89
N TYR A 59 22.53 -3.04 0.75
CA TYR A 59 23.43 -2.84 -0.40
C TYR A 59 24.57 -1.89 -0.05
N LEU A 60 24.26 -0.73 0.53
CA LEU A 60 25.26 0.27 0.90
C LEU A 60 26.22 -0.25 1.98
N ASN A 61 25.71 -1.00 2.96
CA ASN A 61 26.54 -1.59 4.02
C ASN A 61 27.43 -2.71 3.46
N THR A 62 26.90 -3.59 2.63
CA THR A 62 27.66 -4.72 2.07
C THR A 62 28.71 -4.26 1.07
N ILE A 63 28.30 -3.54 0.01
CA ILE A 63 29.22 -3.16 -1.06
C ILE A 63 30.15 -2.02 -0.63
N GLY A 64 29.67 -1.11 0.24
CA GLY A 64 30.49 -0.03 0.79
C GLY A 64 31.64 -0.55 1.66
N LEU A 65 31.38 -1.53 2.53
CA LEU A 65 32.43 -2.13 3.35
C LEU A 65 33.41 -2.97 2.51
N PHE A 66 32.92 -3.83 1.62
CA PHE A 66 33.78 -4.66 0.78
C PHE A 66 34.65 -3.82 -0.19
N GLY A 67 34.12 -2.71 -0.70
CA GLY A 67 34.88 -1.75 -1.50
C GLY A 67 36.04 -1.15 -0.71
N ALA A 68 35.75 -0.59 0.47
CA ALA A 68 36.75 0.02 1.35
C ALA A 68 37.87 -0.94 1.79
N PHE A 69 37.52 -2.21 2.05
CA PHE A 69 38.52 -3.25 2.37
C PHE A 69 39.42 -3.62 1.18
N THR A 70 38.93 -3.49 -0.05
CA THR A 70 39.68 -3.86 -1.26
C THR A 70 40.59 -2.72 -1.73
N THR A 71 40.20 -1.46 -1.52
CA THR A 71 40.97 -0.27 -1.93
C THR A 71 41.85 0.34 -0.84
N GLY A 72 41.67 -0.07 0.43
CA GLY A 72 42.57 0.32 1.54
C GLY A 72 42.44 1.80 1.94
N SER A 73 41.24 2.38 1.81
CA SER A 73 40.99 3.82 1.88
C SER A 73 39.95 4.16 2.95
N GLU A 74 40.34 4.11 4.25
CA GLU A 74 39.49 4.54 5.37
C GLU A 74 38.96 5.99 5.22
N THR A 75 39.59 6.82 4.39
CA THR A 75 39.23 8.22 4.15
C THR A 75 38.19 8.43 3.04
N GLU A 76 37.89 7.42 2.20
CA GLU A 76 36.91 7.55 1.10
C GLU A 76 35.46 7.61 1.59
N VAL A 77 35.19 7.09 2.80
CA VAL A 77 33.84 7.07 3.40
C VAL A 77 33.34 8.48 3.72
N PHE A 78 34.25 9.42 3.99
CA PHE A 78 33.94 10.82 4.28
C PHE A 78 34.10 11.76 3.08
N GLN A 79 34.40 11.22 1.88
CA GLN A 79 34.40 12.03 0.68
C GLN A 79 32.97 12.51 0.37
N LEU A 80 32.88 13.77 -0.02
CA LEU A 80 31.60 14.42 -0.27
C LEU A 80 30.77 13.64 -1.29
N ASP A 81 31.39 13.11 -2.34
CA ASP A 81 30.71 12.35 -3.39
C ASP A 81 30.10 11.04 -2.85
N THR A 82 30.82 10.31 -2.00
CA THR A 82 30.33 9.08 -1.34
C THR A 82 29.17 9.38 -0.40
N VAL A 83 29.29 10.44 0.41
CA VAL A 83 28.24 10.84 1.35
C VAL A 83 26.98 11.26 0.61
N VAL A 84 27.12 12.08 -0.45
CA VAL A 84 26.00 12.53 -1.27
C VAL A 84 25.30 11.34 -1.94
N PHE A 85 26.06 10.39 -2.50
CA PHE A 85 25.49 9.19 -3.12
C PHE A 85 24.70 8.33 -2.12
N ASN A 86 25.26 8.09 -0.92
CA ASN A 86 24.63 7.26 0.11
C ASN A 86 23.33 7.89 0.64
N VAL A 87 23.39 9.19 0.97
CA VAL A 87 22.22 9.93 1.46
C VAL A 87 21.14 10.01 0.37
N ALA A 88 21.53 10.30 -0.87
CA ALA A 88 20.58 10.36 -1.98
C ALA A 88 19.93 9.00 -2.27
N SER A 89 20.69 7.91 -2.18
CA SER A 89 20.17 6.56 -2.37
C SER A 89 19.17 6.17 -1.27
N LEU A 90 19.51 6.44 0.01
CA LEU A 90 18.61 6.20 1.13
C LEU A 90 17.34 7.05 1.05
N ALA A 91 17.49 8.34 0.76
CA ALA A 91 16.37 9.25 0.58
C ALA A 91 15.48 8.81 -0.59
N GLY A 92 16.07 8.47 -1.73
CA GLY A 92 15.35 7.97 -2.90
C GLY A 92 14.59 6.69 -2.60
N GLY A 93 15.21 5.74 -1.89
CA GLY A 93 14.57 4.50 -1.45
C GLY A 93 13.40 4.74 -0.49
N ALA A 94 13.58 5.61 0.51
CA ALA A 94 12.53 5.96 1.46
C ALA A 94 11.35 6.69 0.80
N LEU A 95 11.62 7.54 -0.19
CA LEU A 95 10.60 8.29 -0.92
C LEU A 95 9.82 7.43 -1.92
N ILE A 96 10.47 6.45 -2.56
CA ILE A 96 9.82 5.62 -3.59
C ILE A 96 9.07 4.42 -3.00
N ALA A 97 9.46 3.94 -1.82
CA ALA A 97 8.84 2.77 -1.19
C ALA A 97 7.31 2.91 -1.01
N PRO A 98 6.75 4.05 -0.57
CA PRO A 98 5.29 4.25 -0.52
C PRO A 98 4.61 4.08 -1.88
N VAL A 99 5.28 4.44 -2.99
CA VAL A 99 4.75 4.26 -4.35
C VAL A 99 4.75 2.77 -4.71
N GLY A 100 5.81 2.05 -4.36
CA GLY A 100 5.93 0.60 -4.52
C GLY A 100 4.81 -0.15 -3.79
N ARG A 101 4.54 0.24 -2.54
CA ARG A 101 3.41 -0.28 -1.77
C ARG A 101 2.09 -0.17 -2.54
N VAL A 102 1.72 1.03 -2.99
CA VAL A 102 0.45 1.27 -3.69
C VAL A 102 0.36 0.43 -4.97
N ALA A 103 1.47 0.27 -5.69
CA ALA A 103 1.53 -0.57 -6.88
C ALA A 103 1.30 -2.06 -6.53
N GLY A 104 1.93 -2.57 -5.47
CA GLY A 104 1.73 -3.94 -4.99
C GLY A 104 0.30 -4.20 -4.51
N ASP A 105 -0.29 -3.24 -3.81
CA ASP A 105 -1.67 -3.33 -3.31
C ASP A 105 -2.69 -3.43 -4.44
N ARG A 106 -2.51 -2.66 -5.52
CA ARG A 106 -3.39 -2.72 -6.72
C ARG A 106 -3.28 -4.05 -7.45
N LEU A 107 -2.06 -4.55 -7.64
CA LEU A 107 -1.83 -5.85 -8.29
C LEU A 107 -2.49 -6.99 -7.50
N ALA A 108 -2.48 -6.94 -6.17
CA ALA A 108 -3.20 -7.90 -5.36
C ALA A 108 -4.71 -7.84 -5.62
N THR A 109 -5.33 -6.65 -5.57
CA THR A 109 -6.76 -6.48 -5.84
C THR A 109 -7.15 -6.97 -7.24
N ASP A 110 -6.38 -6.63 -8.27
CA ASP A 110 -6.68 -7.01 -9.66
C ASP A 110 -6.62 -8.53 -9.86
N VAL A 111 -5.61 -9.20 -9.28
CA VAL A 111 -5.49 -10.66 -9.35
C VAL A 111 -6.60 -11.36 -8.57
N PHE A 112 -6.97 -10.86 -7.39
CA PHE A 112 -8.10 -11.41 -6.62
C PHE A 112 -9.45 -11.14 -7.28
N ALA A 113 -9.65 -9.99 -7.92
CA ALA A 113 -10.86 -9.67 -8.66
C ALA A 113 -11.03 -10.62 -9.85
N VAL A 114 -9.96 -10.90 -10.60
CA VAL A 114 -10.01 -11.83 -11.74
C VAL A 114 -10.15 -13.29 -11.28
N ALA A 115 -9.49 -13.69 -10.19
CA ALA A 115 -9.62 -15.03 -9.63
C ALA A 115 -11.00 -15.27 -8.97
N GLY A 116 -11.50 -14.30 -8.22
CA GLY A 116 -12.82 -14.35 -7.56
C GLY A 116 -13.99 -14.21 -8.54
N ALA A 117 -13.84 -13.42 -9.62
CA ALA A 117 -14.83 -13.37 -10.69
C ALA A 117 -15.03 -14.72 -11.38
N LYS A 118 -13.98 -15.54 -11.48
CA LYS A 118 -14.07 -16.92 -12.00
C LYS A 118 -14.82 -17.88 -11.07
N GLU A 119 -14.77 -17.68 -9.76
CA GLU A 119 -15.55 -18.49 -8.81
C GLU A 119 -17.01 -18.00 -8.72
N LEU A 120 -17.26 -16.70 -8.86
CA LEU A 120 -18.59 -16.11 -8.80
C LEU A 120 -19.44 -16.40 -10.05
N ASP A 121 -18.85 -16.55 -11.23
CA ASP A 121 -19.60 -16.81 -12.47
C ASP A 121 -20.30 -18.20 -12.46
N ALA A 122 -19.85 -19.11 -11.58
CA ALA A 122 -20.49 -20.42 -11.40
C ALA A 122 -21.81 -20.35 -10.60
N ASP A 123 -22.02 -19.32 -9.77
CA ASP A 123 -23.17 -19.21 -8.85
C ASP A 123 -24.26 -18.21 -9.29
N VAL A 124 -24.00 -17.37 -10.29
CA VAL A 124 -24.90 -16.25 -10.67
C VAL A 124 -26.11 -16.69 -11.52
N SER A 125 -26.10 -17.88 -12.13
CA SER A 125 -27.25 -18.38 -12.90
C SER A 125 -28.47 -18.71 -12.01
N ARG A 126 -28.31 -18.85 -10.69
CA ARG A 126 -29.42 -19.18 -9.76
C ARG A 126 -29.95 -18.00 -8.92
N LEU A 127 -29.30 -16.83 -8.93
CA LEU A 127 -29.64 -15.72 -8.01
C LEU A 127 -30.61 -14.65 -8.56
N VAL A 128 -31.03 -14.74 -9.83
CA VAL A 128 -31.87 -13.71 -10.48
C VAL A 128 -33.35 -13.76 -10.02
N ARG A 129 -33.75 -14.72 -9.17
CA ARG A 129 -35.17 -14.88 -8.78
C ARG A 129 -35.58 -14.16 -7.49
N THR A 130 -34.73 -13.39 -6.79
CA THR A 130 -35.11 -12.81 -5.49
C THR A 130 -34.65 -11.37 -5.24
N VAL A 131 -34.80 -10.47 -6.22
CA VAL A 131 -34.38 -9.06 -6.14
C VAL A 131 -35.29 -8.15 -5.28
N GLY A 132 -36.13 -8.71 -4.39
CA GLY A 132 -37.14 -7.93 -3.65
C GLY A 132 -36.81 -7.61 -2.19
N ARG A 133 -35.62 -7.96 -1.67
CA ARG A 133 -35.33 -7.86 -0.23
C ARG A 133 -33.89 -7.42 0.04
N VAL A 134 -33.65 -6.11 -0.04
CA VAL A 134 -32.40 -5.47 0.37
C VAL A 134 -32.59 -4.69 1.68
N THR A 135 -31.52 -4.58 2.46
CA THR A 135 -31.38 -3.70 3.62
C THR A 135 -30.46 -2.55 3.21
N SER A 136 -30.88 -1.31 3.47
CA SER A 136 -30.05 -0.12 3.30
C SER A 136 -29.29 0.15 4.59
N VAL A 137 -28.00 0.49 4.46
CA VAL A 137 -27.15 0.95 5.55
C VAL A 137 -26.60 2.31 5.17
N THR A 138 -26.85 3.32 6.00
CA THR A 138 -26.34 4.67 5.79
C THR A 138 -25.10 4.89 6.65
N LEU A 139 -24.05 5.40 6.01
CA LEU A 139 -22.79 5.78 6.64
C LEU A 139 -22.93 7.15 7.31
N PRO A 140 -22.20 7.42 8.42
CA PRO A 140 -22.22 8.71 9.08
C PRO A 140 -21.64 9.81 8.19
N ASP A 141 -22.00 11.05 8.48
CA ASP A 141 -21.46 12.22 7.77
C ASP A 141 -19.99 12.48 8.16
N ASP A 142 -19.62 12.18 9.40
CA ASP A 142 -18.25 12.32 9.91
C ASP A 142 -17.59 10.94 10.03
N ILE A 143 -16.37 10.83 9.49
CA ILE A 143 -15.60 9.57 9.43
C ILE A 143 -14.25 9.77 10.13
N GLY A 144 -14.04 8.98 11.17
CA GLY A 144 -12.85 9.04 12.01
C GLY A 144 -11.63 8.40 11.36
N ASP A 145 -10.46 8.65 11.95
CA ASP A 145 -9.28 7.81 11.73
C ASP A 145 -9.05 6.95 12.97
N ILE A 146 -8.64 5.72 12.77
CA ILE A 146 -8.36 4.79 13.87
C ILE A 146 -6.93 5.02 14.37
N GLU A 147 -6.78 5.22 15.67
CA GLU A 147 -5.47 5.38 16.29
C GLU A 147 -4.57 4.17 16.03
N GLY A 148 -3.32 4.42 15.63
CA GLY A 148 -2.34 3.37 15.32
C GLY A 148 -2.39 2.82 13.89
N TYR A 149 -3.32 3.29 13.05
CA TYR A 149 -3.38 2.96 11.62
C TYR A 149 -3.02 4.13 10.71
N ASP A 150 -2.73 3.83 9.44
CA ASP A 150 -2.51 4.88 8.42
C ASP A 150 -3.83 5.62 8.18
N PRO A 151 -3.85 6.97 8.24
CA PRO A 151 -5.07 7.75 8.07
C PRO A 151 -5.61 7.65 6.64
N VAL A 152 -6.92 7.76 6.52
CA VAL A 152 -7.61 7.67 5.23
C VAL A 152 -7.55 9.03 4.51
N ALA A 153 -7.34 9.01 3.19
CA ALA A 153 -7.32 10.25 2.42
C ALA A 153 -8.68 10.98 2.47
N GLU A 154 -8.65 12.30 2.61
CA GLU A 154 -9.88 13.11 2.72
C GLU A 154 -10.85 12.95 1.55
N SER A 155 -10.32 12.72 0.35
CA SER A 155 -11.15 12.46 -0.83
C SER A 155 -11.95 11.16 -0.72
N VAL A 156 -11.48 10.17 0.04
CA VAL A 156 -12.19 8.92 0.31
C VAL A 156 -13.24 9.13 1.39
N LYS A 157 -12.90 9.86 2.48
CA LYS A 157 -13.86 10.23 3.53
C LYS A 157 -15.05 11.01 2.96
N THR A 158 -14.78 12.01 2.13
CA THR A 158 -15.81 12.79 1.43
C THR A 158 -16.69 11.92 0.53
N GLN A 159 -16.13 10.88 -0.09
CA GLN A 159 -16.90 9.96 -0.93
C GLN A 159 -17.76 8.98 -0.13
N LEU A 160 -17.40 8.67 1.11
CA LEU A 160 -18.10 7.72 1.97
C LEU A 160 -19.13 8.42 2.88
N SER A 161 -18.87 9.67 3.25
CA SER A 161 -19.72 10.52 4.08
C SER A 161 -21.17 10.52 3.56
N GLY A 162 -22.11 10.15 4.42
CA GLY A 162 -23.55 10.15 4.15
C GLY A 162 -24.01 9.16 3.06
N LYS A 163 -23.15 8.26 2.57
CA LYS A 163 -23.55 7.29 1.53
C LYS A 163 -24.43 6.19 2.10
N THR A 164 -25.45 5.82 1.33
CA THR A 164 -26.26 4.62 1.59
C THR A 164 -25.81 3.45 0.72
N LEU A 165 -25.44 2.34 1.36
CA LEU A 165 -25.05 1.09 0.73
C LEU A 165 -26.15 0.03 0.89
N LEU A 166 -26.32 -0.80 -0.13
CA LEU A 166 -27.37 -1.83 -0.16
C LEU A 166 -26.78 -3.23 0.06
N PHE A 167 -27.40 -3.97 0.98
CA PHE A 167 -27.01 -5.33 1.35
C PHE A 167 -28.21 -6.30 1.28
N PRO A 168 -27.98 -7.62 1.20
CA PRO A 168 -29.05 -8.61 1.32
C PRO A 168 -29.77 -8.55 2.68
N ARG A 169 -31.10 -8.67 2.70
CA ARG A 169 -31.93 -8.51 3.93
C ARG A 169 -31.76 -9.61 5.00
N ARG A 170 -31.00 -10.68 4.75
CA ARG A 170 -30.86 -11.84 5.66
C ARG A 170 -29.46 -11.93 6.28
N LEU A 171 -28.86 -10.79 6.63
CA LEU A 171 -27.59 -10.77 7.33
C LEU A 171 -27.85 -10.45 8.80
N GLY A 172 -27.21 -11.20 9.69
CA GLY A 172 -27.09 -10.79 11.09
C GLY A 172 -26.21 -9.54 11.21
N GLU A 173 -26.27 -8.83 12.33
CA GLU A 173 -25.51 -7.58 12.54
C GLU A 173 -24.00 -7.79 12.34
N ALA A 174 -23.44 -8.87 12.89
CA ALA A 174 -22.02 -9.20 12.71
C ALA A 174 -21.66 -9.48 11.23
N GLU A 175 -22.52 -10.19 10.49
CA GLU A 175 -22.32 -10.45 9.07
C GLU A 175 -22.47 -9.18 8.23
N LEU A 176 -23.39 -8.29 8.61
CA LEU A 176 -23.58 -6.99 7.97
C LEU A 176 -22.36 -6.10 8.18
N ARG A 177 -21.80 -6.07 9.40
CA ARG A 177 -20.55 -5.36 9.74
C ARG A 177 -19.41 -5.84 8.86
N ASP A 178 -19.22 -7.16 8.79
CA ASP A 178 -18.11 -7.76 8.03
C ASP A 178 -18.26 -7.52 6.52
N ARG A 179 -19.48 -7.64 5.99
CA ARG A 179 -19.79 -7.34 4.57
C ARG A 179 -19.59 -5.87 4.24
N LEU A 180 -19.98 -4.97 5.14
CA LEU A 180 -19.80 -3.53 4.97
C LEU A 180 -18.31 -3.17 4.98
N ALA A 181 -17.58 -3.64 5.99
CA ALA A 181 -16.14 -3.41 6.10
C ALA A 181 -15.39 -3.93 4.86
N THR A 182 -15.68 -5.17 4.43
CA THR A 182 -15.07 -5.76 3.23
C THR A 182 -15.34 -4.91 1.99
N ARG A 183 -16.59 -4.49 1.80
CA ARG A 183 -16.96 -3.66 0.65
C ARG A 183 -16.25 -2.31 0.63
N ILE A 184 -16.14 -1.64 1.78
CA ILE A 184 -15.41 -0.36 1.87
C ILE A 184 -13.91 -0.57 1.58
N LYS A 185 -13.31 -1.63 2.11
CA LYS A 185 -11.91 -1.98 1.84
C LYS A 185 -11.65 -2.25 0.36
N ASP A 186 -12.56 -2.97 -0.29
CA ASP A 186 -12.42 -3.34 -1.71
C ASP A 186 -12.72 -2.16 -2.66
N ASP A 187 -13.82 -1.44 -2.43
CA ASP A 187 -14.27 -0.35 -3.31
C ASP A 187 -13.38 0.91 -3.18
N HIS A 188 -12.81 1.15 -2.00
CA HIS A 188 -12.07 2.38 -1.70
C HIS A 188 -10.61 2.18 -1.27
N GLY A 189 -10.12 0.94 -1.19
CA GLY A 189 -8.72 0.64 -0.89
C GLY A 189 -8.30 1.03 0.53
N VAL A 190 -9.24 1.00 1.49
CA VAL A 190 -8.98 1.34 2.89
C VAL A 190 -8.36 0.15 3.62
N GLY A 191 -7.42 0.40 4.53
CA GLY A 191 -6.66 -0.66 5.21
C GLY A 191 -7.43 -1.32 6.36
N HIS A 192 -7.95 -0.51 7.27
CA HIS A 192 -8.74 -0.96 8.41
C HIS A 192 -10.05 -0.18 8.46
N VAL A 193 -11.13 -0.88 8.81
CA VAL A 193 -12.47 -0.30 8.92
C VAL A 193 -13.10 -0.91 10.15
N ASP A 194 -13.51 -0.06 11.07
CA ASP A 194 -14.30 -0.44 12.23
C ASP A 194 -15.68 0.22 12.11
N VAL A 195 -16.76 -0.51 12.38
CA VAL A 195 -18.12 -0.01 12.10
C VAL A 195 -19.04 -0.31 13.25
N GLU A 196 -19.48 0.69 13.99
CA GLU A 196 -20.50 0.51 15.03
C GLU A 196 -21.88 0.92 14.51
N PHE A 197 -22.89 0.09 14.79
CA PHE A 197 -24.27 0.34 14.40
C PHE A 197 -25.06 0.95 15.55
N GLU A 198 -26.00 1.85 15.24
CA GLU A 198 -27.01 2.27 16.20
C GLU A 198 -27.99 1.13 16.54
N ALA A 199 -28.61 1.23 17.71
CA ALA A 199 -29.64 0.31 18.18
C ALA A 199 -30.84 0.29 17.20
N GLY A 200 -30.84 -0.66 16.26
CA GLY A 200 -31.77 -0.71 15.14
C GLY A 200 -31.15 -1.17 13.81
N GLY A 201 -29.81 -1.26 13.73
CA GLY A 201 -29.06 -2.04 12.74
C GLY A 201 -29.07 -1.53 11.29
N SER A 202 -29.56 -0.32 11.04
CA SER A 202 -29.63 0.28 9.68
C SER A 202 -28.87 1.60 9.53
N GLU A 203 -28.33 2.12 10.63
CA GLU A 203 -27.58 3.38 10.68
C GLU A 203 -26.26 3.12 11.41
N VAL A 204 -25.15 3.62 10.86
CA VAL A 204 -23.81 3.46 11.41
C VAL A 204 -23.52 4.69 12.28
N SER A 205 -23.28 4.48 13.58
CA SER A 205 -22.97 5.56 14.53
C SER A 205 -21.50 5.99 14.47
N TYR A 206 -20.61 5.06 14.13
CA TYR A 206 -19.17 5.28 14.11
C TYR A 206 -18.52 4.49 12.98
N LEU A 207 -17.62 5.17 12.24
CA LEU A 207 -16.82 4.62 11.15
C LEU A 207 -15.38 5.13 11.22
#